data_AF-A0A260ZH88-F1
#
_entry.id   AF-A0A260ZH88-F1
#
_cell.length_a   1.000
_cell.length_b   1.000
_cell.length_c   1.000
_cell.angle_alpha   90.00
_cell.angle_beta   90.00
_cell.angle_gamma   90.00
#
_symmetry.space_group_name_H-M   'P 1'
#
loop_
_entity.id
_entity.type
_entity.pdbx_description
1 polymer ?
#
loop_
_entity_poly.entity_id
_entity_poly.type
_entity_poly.pdbx_seq_one_letter_code
_entity_poly.pdbx_strand_id
1 'polypeptide(L)'
;MIFWAPFLRFVQQTSAIVAFFTNALLIWLIVNKSPKAMFSYKHIMVFTSVFEIFYAMIDLLIGPELITKSTYWIAETDSTKTWLPLSIVYPLLLAWGGSFGIALASFIVHFMFRNKKLVSGKSFMLYIWLSIPIISGTMYAVLTHIFLQENEFMDTLISTEIESLRYVHKNEMLYYGFSLYATLPNVEIQEINWKHVNGISFIGTCITFSFFAMTFFAVKGYSAIKKFNDSNTNSSSLSKALQSQLFNSLVIQTAIPVILIHVPSTMILICSFMNTTEEVYGHVFTVAVSLFPVIDPLPSMIIIQPYRRAIKTCFRPGPSTQNSSIMRVNPKSPNITSRVVTF
;
A
#
# COMPACT_ATOMS: atom_id res chain seq x y z
N MET A 1 25.29 -13.21 8.30
CA MET A 1 24.49 -12.45 9.29
C MET A 1 24.98 -11.01 9.49
N ILE A 2 26.30 -10.77 9.66
CA ILE A 2 26.90 -9.43 9.90
C ILE A 2 26.53 -8.36 8.85
N PHE A 3 26.36 -8.74 7.58
CA PHE A 3 25.97 -7.81 6.53
C PHE A 3 24.48 -7.42 6.55
N TRP A 4 23.59 -8.37 6.84
CA TRP A 4 22.16 -8.22 6.59
C TRP A 4 21.49 -7.22 7.54
N ALA A 5 21.75 -7.29 8.85
CA ALA A 5 21.07 -6.40 9.80
C ALA A 5 21.37 -4.90 9.55
N PRO A 6 22.63 -4.45 9.37
CA PRO A 6 22.92 -3.06 9.01
C PRO A 6 22.34 -2.68 7.64
N PHE A 7 22.36 -3.60 6.68
CA PHE A 7 21.82 -3.36 5.33
C PHE A 7 20.31 -3.17 5.35
N LEU A 8 19.55 -4.06 6.00
CA LEU A 8 18.10 -3.96 6.12
C LEU A 8 17.69 -2.65 6.80
N ARG A 9 18.36 -2.29 7.90
CA ARG A 9 18.11 -1.03 8.61
C ARG A 9 18.35 0.18 7.71
N PHE A 10 19.45 0.20 6.97
CA PHE A 10 19.74 1.27 6.01
C PHE A 10 18.67 1.39 4.92
N VAL A 11 18.26 0.25 4.36
CA VAL A 11 17.22 0.21 3.31
C VAL A 11 15.87 0.67 3.86
N GLN A 12 15.41 0.17 5.01
CA GLN A 12 14.15 0.58 5.63
C GLN A 12 14.13 2.07 5.96
N GLN A 13 15.20 2.60 6.55
CA GLN A 13 15.31 4.03 6.85
C GLN A 13 15.26 4.89 5.60
N THR A 14 16.03 4.52 4.57
CA THR A 14 16.05 5.24 3.30
C THR A 14 14.70 5.17 2.60
N SER A 15 14.09 3.98 2.55
CA SER A 15 12.76 3.76 1.99
C SER A 15 11.70 4.59 2.71
N ALA A 16 11.70 4.63 4.05
CA ALA A 16 10.75 5.43 4.82
C ALA A 16 10.88 6.94 4.51
N ILE A 17 12.11 7.47 4.47
CA ILE A 17 12.36 8.89 4.12
C ILE A 17 11.84 9.20 2.71
N VAL A 18 12.15 8.34 1.74
CA VAL A 18 11.70 8.52 0.36
C VAL A 18 10.18 8.39 0.28
N ALA A 19 9.56 7.43 0.98
CA ALA A 19 8.13 7.24 1.02
C ALA A 19 7.39 8.45 1.62
N PHE A 20 7.92 9.04 2.69
CA PHE A 20 7.37 10.29 3.25
C PHE A 20 7.40 11.41 2.21
N PHE A 21 8.51 11.56 1.51
CA PHE A 21 8.64 12.58 0.47
C PHE A 21 7.69 12.35 -0.72
N THR A 22 7.68 11.14 -1.28
CA THR A 22 6.86 10.81 -2.46
C THR A 22 5.37 10.90 -2.18
N ASN A 23 4.91 10.38 -1.03
CA ASN A 23 3.51 10.48 -0.65
C ASN A 23 3.10 11.90 -0.25
N ALA A 24 3.94 12.67 0.45
CA ALA A 24 3.65 14.08 0.74
C ALA A 24 3.55 14.91 -0.56
N LEU A 25 4.45 14.66 -1.52
CA LEU A 25 4.39 15.30 -2.84
C LEU A 25 3.10 14.90 -3.58
N LEU A 26 2.71 13.63 -3.57
CA LEU A 26 1.47 13.17 -4.19
C LEU A 26 0.24 13.83 -3.54
N ILE A 27 0.19 13.93 -2.21
CA ILE A 27 -0.87 14.64 -1.49
C ILE A 27 -0.94 16.11 -1.95
N TRP A 28 0.20 16.81 -2.01
CA TRP A 28 0.25 18.19 -2.49
C TRP A 28 -0.28 18.31 -3.92
N LEU A 29 0.05 17.38 -4.81
CA LEU A 29 -0.44 17.33 -6.19
C LEU A 29 -1.96 17.09 -6.25
N ILE A 30 -2.47 16.16 -5.46
CA ILE A 30 -3.91 15.86 -5.41
C ILE A 30 -4.69 17.08 -4.89
N VAL A 31 -4.22 17.72 -3.83
CA VAL A 31 -4.93 18.87 -3.24
C VAL A 31 -4.92 20.08 -4.18
N ASN A 32 -3.78 20.37 -4.81
CA ASN A 32 -3.60 21.63 -5.53
C ASN A 32 -3.81 21.54 -7.04
N LYS A 33 -3.70 20.36 -7.65
CA LYS A 33 -3.66 20.18 -9.11
C LYS A 33 -4.76 19.26 -9.65
N SER A 34 -5.55 18.60 -8.81
CA SER A 34 -6.70 17.81 -9.27
C SER A 34 -7.85 18.69 -9.79
N PRO A 35 -8.46 18.35 -10.94
CA PRO A 35 -9.66 19.02 -11.43
C PRO A 35 -10.86 18.89 -10.48
N LYS A 36 -11.74 19.90 -10.44
CA LYS A 36 -12.95 19.91 -9.58
C LYS A 36 -13.87 18.71 -9.83
N ALA A 37 -13.90 18.17 -11.05
CA ALA A 37 -14.66 16.97 -11.41
C ALA A 37 -14.25 15.70 -10.64
N MET A 38 -13.11 15.70 -9.94
CA MET A 38 -12.60 14.57 -9.14
C MET A 38 -12.90 14.70 -7.64
N PHE A 39 -13.79 15.60 -7.22
CA PHE A 39 -13.93 15.99 -5.81
C PHE A 39 -14.02 14.83 -4.79
N SER A 40 -14.81 13.80 -5.07
CA SER A 40 -14.93 12.67 -4.14
C SER A 40 -13.77 11.67 -4.27
N TYR A 41 -13.22 11.49 -5.47
CA TYR A 41 -12.13 10.56 -5.72
C TYR A 41 -10.80 11.06 -5.15
N LYS A 42 -10.55 12.38 -5.12
CA LYS A 42 -9.35 12.95 -4.50
C LYS A 42 -9.22 12.58 -3.02
N HIS A 43 -10.33 12.44 -2.29
CA HIS A 43 -10.28 12.06 -0.88
C HIS A 43 -9.83 10.62 -0.67
N ILE A 44 -10.22 9.72 -1.57
CA ILE A 44 -9.75 8.33 -1.54
C ILE A 44 -8.25 8.27 -1.85
N MET A 45 -7.78 9.02 -2.86
CA MET A 45 -6.35 9.10 -3.16
C MET A 45 -5.54 9.68 -1.99
N VAL A 46 -6.01 10.76 -1.36
CA VAL A 46 -5.36 11.35 -0.18
C VAL A 46 -5.35 10.35 0.98
N PHE A 47 -6.45 9.65 1.22
CA PHE A 47 -6.52 8.61 2.24
C PHE A 47 -5.46 7.53 2.03
N THR A 48 -5.32 7.01 0.80
CA THR A 48 -4.29 6.01 0.48
C THR A 48 -2.89 6.54 0.74
N SER A 49 -2.57 7.76 0.31
CA SER A 49 -1.24 8.35 0.55
C SER A 49 -0.94 8.64 2.03
N VAL A 50 -1.94 9.09 2.80
CA VAL A 50 -1.78 9.28 4.26
C VAL A 50 -1.54 7.94 4.94
N PHE A 51 -2.25 6.91 4.51
CA PHE A 51 -2.06 5.57 5.04
C PHE A 51 -0.67 5.00 4.73
N GLU A 52 -0.14 5.21 3.52
CA GLU A 52 1.22 4.78 3.18
C GLU A 52 2.30 5.52 3.98
N ILE A 53 2.09 6.80 4.29
CA ILE A 53 2.96 7.54 5.23
C ILE A 53 2.89 6.89 6.62
N PHE A 54 1.69 6.57 7.10
CA PHE A 54 1.53 5.92 8.40
C PHE A 54 2.21 4.54 8.42
N TYR A 55 2.06 3.75 7.37
CA TYR A 55 2.73 2.47 7.20
C TYR A 55 4.26 2.61 7.21
N ALA A 56 4.82 3.52 6.42
CA ALA A 56 6.26 3.79 6.39
C ALA A 56 6.78 4.28 7.76
N MET A 57 5.95 5.01 8.52
CA MET A 57 6.28 5.43 9.87
C MET A 57 6.31 4.25 10.85
N ILE A 58 5.37 3.31 10.76
CA ILE A 58 5.42 2.08 11.56
C ILE A 58 6.69 1.29 11.24
N ASP A 59 6.95 1.05 9.95
CA ASP A 59 8.13 0.31 9.48
C ASP A 59 9.44 0.93 10.02
N LEU A 60 9.53 2.27 10.01
CA LEU A 60 10.67 3.00 10.57
C LEU A 60 10.80 2.87 12.10
N LEU A 61 9.68 2.91 12.82
CA LEU A 61 9.67 2.95 14.30
C LEU A 61 9.99 1.60 14.94
N ILE A 62 9.51 0.51 14.34
CA ILE A 62 9.69 -0.83 14.89
C ILE A 62 10.75 -1.64 14.13
N GLY A 63 11.12 -1.26 12.90
CA GLY A 63 12.12 -1.99 12.11
C GLY A 63 11.78 -3.48 11.96
N PRO A 64 10.58 -3.83 11.48
CA PRO A 64 10.16 -5.22 11.43
C PRO A 64 11.05 -6.01 10.46
N GLU A 65 11.43 -7.21 10.85
CA GLU A 65 12.24 -8.12 10.05
C GLU A 65 11.50 -9.44 9.88
N LEU A 66 11.60 -10.02 8.68
CA LEU A 66 11.04 -11.34 8.43
C LEU A 66 12.15 -12.38 8.55
N ILE A 67 11.96 -13.32 9.47
CA ILE A 67 12.80 -14.51 9.62
C ILE A 67 12.08 -15.70 9.03
N THR A 68 12.77 -16.39 8.13
CA THR A 68 12.24 -17.58 7.46
C THR A 68 13.30 -18.66 7.43
N LYS A 69 12.97 -19.88 7.83
CA LYS A 69 13.90 -21.01 7.71
C LYS A 69 13.12 -22.31 7.80
N SER A 70 13.48 -23.27 6.95
CA SER A 70 12.85 -24.59 6.91
C SER A 70 11.34 -24.50 6.77
N THR A 71 10.60 -24.60 7.87
CA THR A 71 9.14 -24.71 7.93
C THR A 71 8.47 -23.55 8.67
N TYR A 72 9.23 -22.52 9.08
CA TYR A 72 8.71 -21.38 9.82
C TYR A 72 8.90 -20.04 9.11
N TRP A 73 7.96 -19.14 9.41
CA TRP A 73 7.87 -17.77 8.96
C TRP A 73 7.50 -16.92 10.17
N ILE A 74 8.35 -15.94 10.51
CA ILE A 74 8.22 -15.15 11.72
C ILE A 74 8.50 -13.69 11.37
N ALA A 75 7.50 -12.83 11.56
CA ALA A 75 7.70 -11.39 11.56
C ALA A 75 8.05 -10.96 12.98
N GLU A 76 9.23 -10.39 13.16
CA GLU A 76 9.74 -9.99 14.47
C GLU A 76 10.26 -8.54 14.49
N THR A 77 10.38 -8.03 15.70
CA THR A 77 11.17 -6.85 16.05
C THR A 77 11.83 -7.08 17.40
N ASP A 78 12.95 -6.39 17.65
CA ASP A 78 13.73 -6.51 18.87
C ASP A 78 14.05 -5.15 19.52
N SER A 79 14.48 -5.22 20.78
CA SER A 79 14.87 -4.07 21.62
C SER A 79 15.97 -3.18 21.01
N THR A 80 16.78 -3.71 20.08
CA THR A 80 17.89 -2.97 19.45
C THR A 80 17.43 -2.14 18.24
N LYS A 81 16.27 -2.51 17.68
CA LYS A 81 15.64 -1.86 16.52
C LYS A 81 14.71 -0.73 16.92
N THR A 82 14.07 -0.82 18.10
CA THR A 82 13.08 0.15 18.56
C THR A 82 13.42 0.75 19.93
N TRP A 83 13.02 2.01 20.12
CA TRP A 83 13.12 2.75 21.39
C TRP A 83 11.77 2.84 22.09
N LEU A 84 10.73 2.24 21.51
CA LEU A 84 9.37 2.22 22.04
C LEU A 84 9.21 1.09 23.06
N PRO A 85 8.32 1.26 24.05
CA PRO A 85 8.00 0.19 25.00
C PRO A 85 7.32 -0.98 24.28
N LEU A 86 7.63 -2.21 24.69
CA LEU A 86 7.13 -3.46 24.09
C LEU A 86 5.60 -3.52 23.97
N SER A 87 4.87 -2.93 24.94
CA SER A 87 3.41 -2.85 24.94
C SER A 87 2.82 -2.07 23.76
N ILE A 88 3.59 -1.13 23.18
CA ILE A 88 3.21 -0.36 22.00
C ILE A 88 3.71 -1.07 20.73
N VAL A 89 4.88 -1.69 20.80
CA VAL A 89 5.53 -2.34 19.66
C VAL A 89 4.73 -3.52 19.12
N TYR A 90 4.18 -4.39 19.97
CA TYR A 90 3.41 -5.55 19.51
C TYR A 90 2.13 -5.16 18.73
N PRO A 91 1.27 -4.24 19.22
CA PRO A 91 0.17 -3.71 18.43
C PRO A 91 0.61 -3.03 17.13
N LEU A 92 1.75 -2.33 17.11
CA LEU A 92 2.31 -1.74 15.88
C LEU A 92 2.78 -2.80 14.89
N LEU A 93 3.36 -3.90 15.37
CA LEU A 93 3.75 -5.05 14.54
C LEU A 93 2.51 -5.73 13.92
N LEU A 94 1.43 -5.91 14.69
CA LEU A 94 0.15 -6.37 14.15
C LEU A 94 -0.46 -5.37 13.15
N ALA A 95 -0.34 -4.06 13.40
CA ALA A 95 -0.78 -3.03 12.47
C ALA A 95 0.04 -3.01 11.18
N TRP A 96 1.35 -3.27 11.25
CA TRP A 96 2.21 -3.46 10.09
C TRP A 96 1.75 -4.64 9.23
N GLY A 97 1.47 -5.80 9.84
CA GLY A 97 0.89 -6.94 9.12
C GLY A 97 -0.53 -6.69 8.59
N GLY A 98 -1.39 -6.05 9.40
CA GLY A 98 -2.76 -5.67 9.03
C GLY A 98 -2.84 -4.63 7.91
N SER A 99 -1.77 -3.87 7.70
CA SER A 99 -1.69 -2.84 6.67
C SER A 99 -1.87 -3.37 5.25
N PHE A 100 -1.51 -4.63 4.99
CA PHE A 100 -1.79 -5.29 3.71
C PHE A 100 -3.29 -5.46 3.45
N GLY A 101 -4.09 -5.73 4.49
CA GLY A 101 -5.55 -5.75 4.39
C GLY A 101 -6.12 -4.38 4.01
N ILE A 102 -5.58 -3.31 4.61
CA ILE A 102 -5.97 -1.93 4.28
C ILE A 102 -5.63 -1.62 2.82
N ALA A 103 -4.44 -1.99 2.34
CA ALA A 103 -4.02 -1.77 0.96
C ALA A 103 -4.94 -2.49 -0.04
N LEU A 104 -5.17 -3.80 0.13
CA LEU A 104 -6.05 -4.59 -0.73
C LEU A 104 -7.47 -4.03 -0.80
N ALA A 105 -8.06 -3.73 0.35
CA ALA A 105 -9.39 -3.15 0.43
C ALA A 105 -9.44 -1.74 -0.17
N SER A 106 -8.38 -0.94 -0.03
CA SER A 106 -8.28 0.38 -0.67
C SER A 106 -8.35 0.27 -2.19
N PHE A 107 -7.61 -0.65 -2.82
CA PHE A 107 -7.69 -0.86 -4.27
C PHE A 107 -9.09 -1.29 -4.72
N ILE A 108 -9.74 -2.20 -3.97
CA ILE A 108 -11.12 -2.60 -4.24
C ILE A 108 -12.05 -1.38 -4.21
N VAL A 109 -11.95 -0.55 -3.16
CA VAL A 109 -12.74 0.68 -3.03
C VAL A 109 -12.48 1.63 -4.21
N HIS A 110 -11.23 1.82 -4.62
CA HIS A 110 -10.89 2.64 -5.79
C HIS A 110 -11.57 2.13 -7.08
N PHE A 111 -11.54 0.81 -7.34
CA PHE A 111 -12.22 0.23 -8.50
C PHE A 111 -13.75 0.29 -8.39
N MET A 112 -14.31 0.10 -7.19
CA MET A 112 -15.74 0.22 -6.94
C MET A 112 -16.24 1.64 -7.15
N PHE A 113 -15.52 2.64 -6.62
CA PHE A 113 -15.87 4.05 -6.73
C PHE A 113 -15.95 4.51 -8.18
N ARG A 114 -15.21 3.84 -9.07
CA ARG A 114 -15.23 4.13 -10.51
C ARG A 114 -16.52 3.72 -11.20
N ASN A 115 -17.23 2.74 -10.65
CA ASN A 115 -18.53 2.33 -11.14
C ASN A 115 -19.59 3.33 -10.63
N LYS A 116 -19.84 4.40 -11.40
CA LYS A 116 -20.76 5.52 -11.08
C LYS A 116 -22.14 5.12 -10.52
N LYS A 117 -22.62 3.90 -10.77
CA LYS A 117 -23.88 3.38 -10.21
C LYS A 117 -23.85 3.17 -8.69
N LEU A 118 -22.67 2.98 -8.09
CA LEU A 118 -22.50 2.64 -6.68
C LEU A 118 -22.17 3.85 -5.79
N VAL A 119 -22.00 5.04 -6.34
CA VAL A 119 -21.62 6.24 -5.58
C VAL A 119 -22.68 7.31 -5.79
N SER A 120 -23.74 7.21 -4.98
CA SER A 120 -24.72 8.29 -4.84
C SER A 120 -24.05 9.50 -4.19
N GLY A 121 -24.31 10.71 -4.71
CA GLY A 121 -23.59 11.95 -4.43
C GLY A 121 -23.74 12.55 -3.02
N LYS A 122 -23.83 11.72 -1.97
CA LYS A 122 -23.92 12.15 -0.58
C LYS A 122 -22.55 12.03 0.10
N SER A 123 -22.10 13.11 0.75
CA SER A 123 -20.82 13.14 1.49
C SER A 123 -20.70 12.05 2.56
N PHE A 124 -21.82 11.64 3.18
CA PHE A 124 -21.85 10.53 4.14
C PHE A 124 -21.35 9.21 3.55
N MET A 125 -21.62 8.96 2.27
CA MET A 125 -21.22 7.73 1.59
C MET A 125 -19.70 7.61 1.49
N LEU A 126 -18.98 8.74 1.43
CA LEU A 126 -17.52 8.77 1.38
C LEU A 126 -16.89 8.22 2.66
N TYR A 127 -17.43 8.56 3.83
CA TYR A 127 -16.93 8.04 5.10
C TYR A 127 -17.11 6.52 5.22
N ILE A 128 -18.23 5.98 4.72
CA ILE A 128 -18.44 4.53 4.66
C ILE A 128 -17.38 3.86 3.76
N TRP A 129 -17.08 4.44 2.59
CA TRP A 129 -16.06 3.90 1.71
C TRP A 129 -14.66 3.93 2.34
N LEU A 130 -14.33 4.98 3.09
CA LEU A 130 -13.04 5.09 3.79
C LEU A 130 -12.93 4.19 5.03
N SER A 131 -14.05 3.79 5.65
CA SER A 131 -14.01 2.86 6.77
C SER A 131 -13.75 1.42 6.35
N ILE A 132 -14.12 1.02 5.12
CA ILE A 132 -13.95 -0.36 4.63
C ILE A 132 -12.48 -0.82 4.70
N PRO A 133 -11.49 -0.05 4.21
CA PRO A 133 -10.09 -0.42 4.33
C PRO A 133 -9.62 -0.59 5.78
N ILE A 134 -10.03 0.32 6.67
CA ILE A 134 -9.65 0.28 8.09
C ILE A 134 -10.20 -0.99 8.77
N ILE A 135 -11.47 -1.31 8.52
CA ILE A 135 -12.12 -2.52 9.03
C ILE A 135 -11.40 -3.76 8.51
N SER A 136 -11.07 -3.80 7.21
CA SER A 136 -10.34 -4.91 6.61
C SER A 136 -8.97 -5.11 7.26
N GLY A 137 -8.18 -4.04 7.42
CA GLY A 137 -6.88 -4.12 8.08
C GLY A 137 -6.96 -4.58 9.53
N THR A 138 -7.95 -4.08 10.26
CA THR A 138 -8.20 -4.48 11.66
C THR A 138 -8.56 -5.96 11.72
N MET A 139 -9.40 -6.45 10.82
CA MET A 139 -9.74 -7.87 10.73
C MET A 139 -8.49 -8.72 10.45
N TYR A 140 -7.61 -8.29 9.54
CA TYR A 140 -6.33 -8.97 9.29
C TYR A 140 -5.44 -9.01 10.54
N ALA A 141 -5.26 -7.87 11.23
CA ALA A 141 -4.48 -7.81 12.45
C ALA A 141 -5.04 -8.73 13.56
N VAL A 142 -6.36 -8.77 13.72
CA VAL A 142 -7.04 -9.66 14.68
C VAL A 142 -6.86 -11.13 14.31
N LEU A 143 -6.99 -11.49 13.04
CA LEU A 143 -6.77 -12.87 12.58
C LEU A 143 -5.30 -13.29 12.80
N THR A 144 -4.35 -12.42 12.49
CA THR A 144 -2.93 -12.64 12.77
C THR A 144 -2.71 -12.86 14.27
N HIS A 145 -3.31 -12.05 15.14
CA HIS A 145 -3.20 -12.25 16.58
C HIS A 145 -3.82 -13.58 17.05
N ILE A 146 -5.03 -13.92 16.61
CA ILE A 146 -5.72 -15.16 17.03
C ILE A 146 -4.92 -16.41 16.63
N PHE A 147 -4.43 -16.45 15.40
CA PHE A 147 -3.84 -17.65 14.82
C PHE A 147 -2.31 -17.72 14.94
N LEU A 148 -1.61 -16.58 14.91
CA LEU A 148 -0.16 -16.48 14.70
C LEU A 148 0.57 -15.77 15.86
N GLN A 149 -0.10 -15.46 16.97
CA GLN A 149 0.56 -14.92 18.15
C GLN A 149 1.57 -15.90 18.77
N GLU A 150 2.40 -15.34 19.65
CA GLU A 150 3.35 -16.05 20.50
C GLU A 150 2.70 -17.26 21.19
N ASN A 151 3.44 -18.36 21.23
CA ASN A 151 3.04 -19.57 21.92
C ASN A 151 4.28 -20.30 22.44
N GLU A 152 4.09 -21.15 23.45
CA GLU A 152 5.18 -21.85 24.14
C GLU A 152 6.10 -22.63 23.19
N PHE A 153 5.52 -23.22 22.14
CA PHE A 153 6.30 -23.92 21.12
C PHE A 153 7.18 -22.96 20.30
N MET A 154 6.60 -21.88 19.77
CA MET A 154 7.35 -20.88 19.00
C MET A 154 8.40 -20.18 19.87
N ASP A 155 8.12 -19.95 21.15
CA ASP A 155 9.08 -19.41 22.12
C ASP A 155 10.30 -20.34 22.29
N THR A 156 10.04 -21.65 22.38
CA THR A 156 11.10 -22.67 22.46
C THR A 156 11.92 -22.74 21.17
N LEU A 157 11.25 -22.66 20.01
CA LEU A 157 11.90 -22.62 18.70
C LEU A 157 12.83 -21.41 18.57
N ILE A 158 12.35 -20.22 18.94
CA ILE A 158 13.12 -18.96 18.91
C ILE A 158 14.31 -19.05 19.86
N SER A 159 14.10 -19.54 21.08
CA SER A 159 15.17 -19.68 22.08
C SER A 159 16.27 -20.63 21.63
N THR A 160 15.90 -21.72 20.95
CA THR A 160 16.86 -22.74 20.54
C THR A 160 17.60 -22.36 19.25
N GLU A 161 16.86 -21.87 18.25
CA GLU A 161 17.41 -21.65 16.91
C GLU A 161 17.75 -20.19 16.59
N ILE A 162 17.02 -19.22 17.13
CA ILE A 162 17.16 -17.82 16.72
C ILE A 162 18.04 -17.02 17.69
N GLU A 163 17.91 -17.23 19.00
CA GLU A 163 18.78 -16.57 19.99
C GLU A 163 20.26 -16.86 19.73
N SER A 164 20.60 -18.12 19.46
CA SER A 164 21.97 -18.57 19.18
C SER A 164 22.55 -17.97 17.90
N LEU A 165 21.68 -17.61 16.95
CA LEU A 165 22.05 -16.98 15.69
C LEU A 165 22.18 -15.46 15.83
N ARG A 166 21.25 -14.81 16.54
CA ARG A 166 21.13 -13.34 16.59
C ARG A 166 21.79 -12.69 17.79
N TYR A 167 22.21 -13.44 18.81
CA TYR A 167 22.77 -12.94 20.07
C TYR A 167 21.83 -11.96 20.80
N VAL A 168 20.52 -12.11 20.60
CA VAL A 168 19.47 -11.33 21.26
C VAL A 168 18.58 -12.32 22.01
N HIS A 169 18.28 -12.02 23.27
CA HIS A 169 17.42 -12.87 24.08
C HIS A 169 15.95 -12.75 23.67
N LYS A 170 15.21 -13.84 23.76
CA LYS A 170 13.77 -13.95 23.47
C LYS A 170 12.95 -12.92 24.25
N ASN A 171 13.35 -12.60 25.48
CA ASN A 171 12.66 -11.60 26.32
C ASN A 171 12.72 -10.18 25.74
N GLU A 172 13.60 -9.95 24.77
CA GLU A 172 13.77 -8.68 24.08
C GLU A 172 13.21 -8.70 22.65
N MET A 173 12.61 -9.82 22.23
CA MET A 173 11.99 -10.01 20.92
C MET A 173 10.46 -10.04 21.05
N LEU A 174 9.79 -9.42 20.09
CA LEU A 174 8.35 -9.53 19.88
C LEU A 174 8.10 -10.07 18.49
N TYR A 175 7.15 -10.98 18.37
CA TYR A 175 6.90 -11.60 17.08
C TYR A 175 5.46 -12.08 16.90
N TYR A 176 5.10 -12.28 15.64
CA TYR A 176 4.02 -13.17 15.26
C TYR A 176 4.49 -14.02 14.10
N GLY A 177 3.96 -15.24 13.97
CA GLY A 177 4.40 -16.12 12.91
C GLY A 177 3.76 -17.49 12.97
N PHE A 178 4.27 -18.37 12.11
CA PHE A 178 3.91 -19.76 12.11
C PHE A 178 5.13 -20.65 11.96
N SER A 179 4.96 -21.87 12.45
CA SER A 179 5.71 -23.06 12.08
C SER A 179 4.70 -24.11 11.62
N LEU A 180 4.97 -24.80 10.51
CA LEU A 180 4.10 -25.87 10.01
C LEU A 180 4.09 -27.10 10.92
N TYR A 181 5.19 -27.31 11.67
CA TYR A 181 5.32 -28.40 12.62
C TYR A 181 5.32 -27.88 14.05
N ALA A 182 4.76 -28.66 14.98
CA ALA A 182 4.68 -28.42 16.41
C ALA A 182 5.79 -29.14 17.19
N THR A 183 6.77 -29.71 16.50
CA THR A 183 7.98 -30.28 17.09
C THR A 183 9.22 -29.55 16.56
N LEU A 184 10.30 -29.57 17.35
CA LEU A 184 11.54 -28.94 16.95
C LEU A 184 12.13 -29.68 15.73
N PRO A 185 12.92 -29.00 14.87
CA PRO A 185 13.46 -29.59 13.65
C PRO A 185 14.30 -30.87 13.88
N ASN A 186 14.86 -31.03 15.09
CA ASN A 186 15.75 -32.13 15.46
C ASN A 186 15.02 -33.37 16.04
N VAL A 187 13.67 -33.35 16.10
CA VAL A 187 12.86 -34.47 16.63
C VAL A 187 12.47 -35.40 15.48
N GLU A 188 12.62 -36.72 15.69
CA GLU A 188 12.37 -37.76 14.66
C GLU A 188 10.91 -37.78 14.16
N ILE A 189 9.94 -37.50 15.03
CA ILE A 189 8.52 -37.44 14.68
C ILE A 189 8.11 -35.97 14.56
N GLN A 190 7.71 -35.60 13.35
CA GLN A 190 7.21 -34.26 13.03
C GLN A 190 5.68 -34.23 13.13
N GLU A 191 5.16 -33.50 14.12
CA GLU A 191 3.71 -33.33 14.28
C GLU A 191 3.25 -32.03 13.62
N ILE A 192 2.14 -32.06 12.88
CA ILE A 192 1.62 -30.87 12.19
C ILE A 192 0.98 -29.91 13.19
N ASN A 193 1.35 -28.63 13.11
CA ASN A 193 0.70 -27.57 13.85
C ASN A 193 -0.61 -27.16 13.17
N TRP A 194 -1.69 -27.90 13.43
CA TRP A 194 -3.01 -27.67 12.82
C TRP A 194 -3.57 -26.28 13.09
N LYS A 195 -3.25 -25.65 14.23
CA LYS A 195 -3.69 -24.29 14.55
C LYS A 195 -3.09 -23.29 13.55
N HIS A 196 -1.78 -23.36 13.32
CA HIS A 196 -1.09 -22.50 12.36
C HIS A 196 -1.53 -22.80 10.93
N VAL A 197 -1.60 -24.08 10.53
CA VAL A 197 -2.04 -24.49 9.18
C VAL A 197 -3.44 -23.97 8.87
N ASN A 198 -4.39 -24.13 9.81
CA ASN A 198 -5.75 -23.61 9.64
C ASN A 198 -5.77 -22.08 9.59
N GLY A 199 -4.96 -21.41 10.41
CA GLY A 199 -4.83 -19.95 10.40
C GLY A 199 -4.32 -19.40 9.07
N ILE A 200 -3.22 -19.96 8.56
CA ILE A 200 -2.65 -19.58 7.26
C ILE A 200 -3.63 -19.87 6.12
N SER A 201 -4.30 -21.02 6.16
CA SER A 201 -5.33 -21.40 5.16
C SER A 201 -6.49 -20.41 5.16
N PHE A 202 -6.96 -19.98 6.34
CA PHE A 202 -8.03 -19.00 6.47
C PHE A 202 -7.61 -17.61 5.94
N ILE A 203 -6.44 -17.11 6.38
CA ILE A 203 -5.87 -15.83 5.90
C ILE A 203 -5.66 -15.88 4.38
N GLY A 204 -5.09 -16.98 3.85
CA GLY A 204 -4.88 -17.20 2.43
C GLY A 204 -6.19 -17.22 1.63
N THR A 205 -7.25 -17.79 2.19
CA THR A 205 -8.59 -17.74 1.59
C THR A 205 -9.13 -16.31 1.52
N CYS A 206 -8.98 -15.51 2.58
CA CYS A 206 -9.36 -14.09 2.59
C CYS A 206 -8.58 -13.27 1.55
N ILE A 207 -7.27 -13.51 1.40
CA ILE A 207 -6.43 -12.85 0.38
C ILE A 207 -6.92 -13.24 -1.02
N THR A 208 -7.15 -14.52 -1.27
CA THR A 208 -7.63 -15.04 -2.56
C THR A 208 -8.98 -14.44 -2.94
N PHE A 209 -9.92 -14.36 -1.99
CA PHE A 209 -11.22 -13.71 -2.20
C PHE A 209 -11.05 -12.21 -2.52
N SER A 210 -10.14 -11.52 -1.84
CA SER A 210 -9.85 -10.10 -2.10
C SER A 210 -9.32 -9.88 -3.52
N PHE A 211 -8.43 -10.75 -4.01
CA PHE A 211 -7.94 -10.70 -5.39
C PHE A 211 -9.04 -10.97 -6.42
N PHE A 212 -9.93 -11.92 -6.14
CA PHE A 212 -11.09 -12.17 -6.99
C PHE A 212 -11.99 -10.93 -7.07
N ALA A 213 -12.35 -10.35 -5.93
CA ALA A 213 -13.18 -9.14 -5.86
C ALA A 213 -12.52 -7.96 -6.60
N MET A 214 -11.23 -7.75 -6.37
CA MET A 214 -10.44 -6.71 -7.03
C MET A 214 -10.42 -6.87 -8.54
N THR A 215 -10.14 -8.08 -9.04
CA THR A 215 -10.15 -8.39 -10.47
C THR A 215 -11.53 -8.15 -11.08
N PHE A 216 -12.59 -8.61 -10.41
CA PHE A 216 -13.97 -8.40 -10.85
C PHE A 216 -14.32 -6.91 -10.97
N PHE A 217 -13.98 -6.10 -9.97
CA PHE A 217 -14.26 -4.66 -10.00
C PHE A 217 -13.35 -3.91 -10.98
N ALA A 218 -12.11 -4.35 -11.19
CA ALA A 218 -11.22 -3.81 -12.20
C ALA A 218 -11.78 -4.03 -13.62
N VAL A 219 -12.24 -5.24 -13.94
CA VAL A 219 -12.86 -5.56 -15.24
C VAL A 219 -14.16 -4.75 -15.46
N LYS A 220 -15.00 -4.62 -14.43
CA LYS A 220 -16.19 -3.76 -14.49
C LYS A 220 -15.82 -2.29 -14.68
N GLY A 221 -14.82 -1.79 -13.97
CA GLY A 221 -14.31 -0.43 -14.08
C GLY A 221 -13.78 -0.13 -15.49
N TYR A 222 -13.01 -1.05 -16.06
CA TYR A 222 -12.54 -0.97 -17.44
C TYR A 222 -13.71 -0.88 -18.43
N SER A 223 -14.70 -1.76 -18.27
CA SER A 223 -15.89 -1.79 -19.13
C SER A 223 -16.70 -0.49 -19.05
N ALA A 224 -16.84 0.07 -17.85
CA ALA A 224 -17.51 1.34 -17.62
C ALA A 224 -16.76 2.51 -18.27
N ILE A 225 -15.42 2.52 -18.21
CA ILE A 225 -14.59 3.55 -18.84
C ILE A 225 -14.63 3.45 -20.36
N LYS A 226 -14.55 2.23 -20.90
CA LYS A 226 -14.68 2.00 -22.35
C LYS A 226 -16.02 2.54 -22.86
N LYS A 227 -17.13 2.16 -22.21
CA LYS A 227 -18.47 2.67 -22.55
C LYS A 227 -18.57 4.20 -22.42
N PHE A 228 -17.95 4.80 -21.42
CA PHE A 228 -17.92 6.26 -21.25
C PHE A 228 -17.13 6.95 -22.38
N ASN A 229 -15.99 6.38 -22.79
CA ASN A 229 -15.17 6.90 -23.88
C ASN A 229 -15.88 6.78 -25.23
N ASP A 230 -16.53 5.65 -25.50
CA ASP A 230 -17.27 5.37 -26.74
C ASP A 230 -18.60 6.15 -26.85
N SER A 231 -19.12 6.66 -25.73
CA SER A 231 -20.36 7.44 -25.74
C SER A 231 -20.19 8.79 -26.46
N ASN A 232 -21.07 9.11 -27.40
CA ASN A 232 -21.19 10.42 -28.07
C ASN A 232 -21.77 11.52 -27.16
N THR A 233 -21.68 11.35 -25.83
CA THR A 233 -22.15 12.35 -24.87
C THR A 233 -21.27 13.61 -24.95
N ASN A 234 -21.85 14.79 -24.69
CA ASN A 234 -21.17 16.11 -24.63
C ASN A 234 -20.05 16.23 -23.57
N SER A 235 -19.52 15.11 -23.08
CA SER A 235 -18.38 15.07 -22.16
C SER A 235 -17.11 15.47 -22.91
N SER A 236 -16.34 16.43 -22.36
CA SER A 236 -15.11 16.90 -22.99
C SER A 236 -14.08 15.75 -23.15
N SER A 237 -13.32 15.80 -24.25
CA SER A 237 -12.21 14.86 -24.52
C SER A 237 -11.20 14.81 -23.36
N LEU A 238 -11.01 15.93 -22.68
CA LEU A 238 -10.18 16.05 -21.47
C LEU A 238 -10.71 15.20 -20.32
N SER A 239 -12.02 15.19 -20.07
CA SER A 239 -12.62 14.37 -19.00
C SER A 239 -12.48 12.88 -19.29
N LYS A 240 -12.67 12.46 -20.54
CA LYS A 240 -12.48 11.06 -20.97
C LYS A 240 -11.02 10.62 -20.77
N ALA A 241 -10.07 11.42 -21.24
CA ALA A 241 -8.64 11.16 -21.07
C ALA A 241 -8.23 11.08 -19.59
N LEU A 242 -8.70 12.00 -18.76
CA LEU A 242 -8.40 12.02 -17.32
C LEU A 242 -8.90 10.75 -16.63
N GLN A 243 -10.11 10.31 -16.95
CA GLN A 243 -10.63 9.06 -16.43
C GLN A 243 -9.68 7.91 -16.82
N SER A 244 -9.38 7.70 -18.10
CA SER A 244 -8.46 6.63 -18.52
C SER A 244 -7.09 6.68 -17.82
N GLN A 245 -6.50 7.87 -17.63
CA GLN A 245 -5.23 8.03 -16.91
C GLN A 245 -5.32 7.55 -15.46
N LEU A 246 -6.37 7.96 -14.72
CA LEU A 246 -6.56 7.55 -13.33
C LEU A 246 -6.72 6.04 -13.19
N PHE A 247 -7.47 5.42 -14.11
CA PHE A 247 -7.66 3.97 -14.09
C PHE A 247 -6.39 3.21 -14.41
N ASN A 248 -5.66 3.62 -15.45
CA ASN A 248 -4.40 2.98 -15.80
C ASN A 248 -3.36 3.12 -14.68
N SER A 249 -3.32 4.29 -14.02
CA SER A 249 -2.50 4.50 -12.83
C SER A 249 -2.86 3.50 -11.73
N LEU A 250 -4.15 3.40 -11.39
CA LEU A 250 -4.64 2.49 -10.36
C LEU A 250 -4.33 1.02 -10.65
N VAL A 251 -4.46 0.57 -11.91
CA VAL A 251 -4.12 -0.79 -12.31
C VAL A 251 -2.63 -1.08 -12.07
N ILE A 252 -1.75 -0.13 -12.40
CA ILE A 252 -0.32 -0.28 -12.14
C ILE A 252 -0.02 -0.26 -10.64
N GLN A 253 -0.64 0.64 -9.88
CA GLN A 253 -0.50 0.68 -8.42
C GLN A 253 -0.90 -0.65 -7.78
N THR A 254 -2.03 -1.22 -8.23
CA THR A 254 -2.50 -2.52 -7.75
C THR A 254 -1.51 -3.66 -8.02
N ALA A 255 -0.74 -3.59 -9.12
CA ALA A 255 0.26 -4.61 -9.44
C ALA A 255 1.51 -4.54 -8.55
N ILE A 256 1.82 -3.38 -7.97
CA ILE A 256 3.01 -3.18 -7.13
C ILE A 256 3.01 -4.09 -5.90
N PRO A 257 2.00 -4.08 -5.00
CA PRO A 257 1.97 -4.97 -3.84
C PRO A 257 1.79 -6.44 -4.23
N VAL A 258 1.16 -6.74 -5.38
CA VAL A 258 1.11 -8.12 -5.90
C VAL A 258 2.52 -8.65 -6.14
N ILE A 259 3.37 -7.86 -6.82
CA ILE A 259 4.72 -8.24 -7.19
C ILE A 259 5.68 -8.18 -5.99
N LEU A 260 5.61 -7.13 -5.17
CA LEU A 260 6.56 -6.90 -4.09
C LEU A 260 6.23 -7.70 -2.82
N ILE A 261 4.96 -8.03 -2.59
CA ILE A 261 4.51 -8.59 -1.31
C ILE A 261 3.89 -9.97 -1.53
N HIS A 262 2.82 -10.07 -2.31
CA HIS A 262 2.03 -11.31 -2.36
C HIS A 262 2.74 -12.45 -3.09
N VAL A 263 3.41 -12.18 -4.22
CA VAL A 263 4.18 -13.21 -4.94
C VAL A 263 5.34 -13.74 -4.08
N PRO A 264 6.24 -12.90 -3.51
CA PRO A 264 7.28 -13.37 -2.60
C PRO A 264 6.74 -14.11 -1.37
N SER A 265 5.68 -13.60 -0.73
CA SER A 265 5.06 -14.26 0.43
C SER A 265 4.52 -15.64 0.09
N THR A 266 3.88 -15.79 -1.07
CA THR A 266 3.34 -17.08 -1.54
C THR A 266 4.46 -18.06 -1.87
N MET A 267 5.54 -17.59 -2.51
CA MET A 267 6.73 -18.41 -2.78
C MET A 267 7.36 -18.90 -1.48
N ILE A 268 7.55 -18.02 -0.49
CA ILE A 268 8.08 -18.39 0.83
C ILE A 268 7.19 -19.44 1.49
N LEU A 269 5.87 -19.28 1.42
CA LEU A 269 4.94 -20.25 1.99
C LEU A 269 5.06 -21.63 1.31
N ILE A 270 5.10 -21.67 -0.02
CA ILE A 270 5.28 -22.91 -0.79
C ILE A 270 6.62 -23.58 -0.43
N CYS A 271 7.72 -22.81 -0.40
CA CYS A 271 9.02 -23.30 0.02
C CYS A 271 8.99 -23.83 1.47
N SER A 272 8.20 -23.22 2.34
CA SER A 272 8.10 -23.65 3.74
C SER A 272 7.40 -25.00 3.85
N PHE A 273 6.37 -25.25 3.03
CA PHE A 273 5.75 -26.59 2.90
C PHE A 273 6.70 -27.63 2.32
N MET A 274 7.65 -27.21 1.48
CA MET A 274 8.67 -28.08 0.92
C MET A 274 9.91 -28.23 1.82
N ASN A 275 9.96 -27.53 2.96
CA ASN A 275 11.12 -27.47 3.84
C ASN A 275 12.41 -26.98 3.15
N THR A 276 12.29 -26.04 2.20
CA THR A 276 13.41 -25.47 1.42
C THR A 276 13.60 -23.97 1.64
N THR A 277 12.96 -23.40 2.65
CA THR A 277 13.04 -21.97 2.95
C THR A 277 14.35 -21.62 3.63
N GLU A 278 14.99 -20.54 3.17
CA GLU A 278 16.21 -19.99 3.75
C GLU A 278 15.97 -18.58 4.34
N GLU A 279 16.86 -18.14 5.23
CA GLU A 279 16.77 -16.80 5.87
C GLU A 279 16.84 -15.65 4.87
N VAL A 280 17.57 -15.84 3.77
CA VAL A 280 17.71 -14.84 2.72
C VAL A 280 16.36 -14.47 2.10
N TYR A 281 15.40 -15.40 2.04
CA TYR A 281 14.07 -15.11 1.49
C TYR A 281 13.32 -14.11 2.38
N GLY A 282 13.43 -14.24 3.70
CA GLY A 282 12.91 -13.29 4.67
C GLY A 282 13.53 -11.91 4.52
N HIS A 283 14.86 -11.82 4.41
CA HIS A 283 15.56 -10.56 4.21
C HIS A 283 15.16 -9.85 2.90
N VAL A 284 15.08 -10.59 1.79
CA VAL A 284 14.64 -10.04 0.49
C VAL A 284 13.19 -9.56 0.56
N PHE A 285 12.33 -10.32 1.26
CA PHE A 285 10.95 -9.91 1.50
C PHE A 285 10.86 -8.61 2.30
N THR A 286 11.61 -8.48 3.40
CA THR A 286 11.68 -7.23 4.19
C THR A 286 12.08 -6.03 3.33
N VAL A 287 13.09 -6.19 2.45
CA VAL A 287 13.47 -5.16 1.49
C VAL A 287 12.31 -4.79 0.57
N ALA A 288 11.66 -5.78 -0.06
CA ALA A 288 10.57 -5.55 -1.01
C ALA A 288 9.37 -4.84 -0.35
N VAL A 289 9.02 -5.24 0.87
CA VAL A 289 7.94 -4.68 1.68
C VAL A 289 8.23 -3.23 2.10
N SER A 290 9.49 -2.90 2.41
CA SER A 290 9.90 -1.50 2.71
C SER A 290 9.80 -0.58 1.49
N LEU A 291 9.98 -1.12 0.27
CA LEU A 291 9.93 -0.36 -0.99
C LEU A 291 8.51 -0.09 -1.48
N PHE A 292 7.51 -0.83 -1.00
CA PHE A 292 6.11 -0.66 -1.39
C PHE A 292 5.62 0.82 -1.33
N PRO A 293 5.69 1.53 -0.19
CA PRO A 293 5.19 2.90 -0.08
C PRO A 293 6.06 3.92 -0.84
N VAL A 294 7.26 3.54 -1.30
CA VAL A 294 8.09 4.38 -2.16
C VAL A 294 7.57 4.35 -3.60
N ILE A 295 7.21 3.15 -4.07
CA ILE A 295 6.91 2.87 -5.48
C ILE A 295 5.43 3.12 -5.79
N ASP A 296 4.51 2.80 -4.88
CA ASP A 296 3.07 2.95 -5.09
C ASP A 296 2.61 4.37 -5.54
N PRO A 297 3.12 5.49 -4.99
CA PRO A 297 2.67 6.81 -5.42
C PRO A 297 3.21 7.22 -6.82
N LEU A 298 4.22 6.54 -7.35
CA LEU A 298 4.91 6.93 -8.60
C LEU A 298 4.02 6.85 -9.85
N PRO A 299 3.25 5.77 -10.11
CA PRO A 299 2.33 5.70 -11.25
C PRO A 299 1.37 6.90 -11.30
N SER A 300 0.80 7.30 -10.16
CA SER A 300 -0.08 8.46 -10.06
C SER A 300 0.62 9.74 -10.51
N MET A 301 1.85 9.98 -10.05
CA MET A 301 2.62 11.16 -10.41
C MET A 301 3.04 11.17 -11.90
N ILE A 302 3.35 10.01 -12.48
CA ILE A 302 3.91 9.90 -13.83
C ILE A 302 2.80 9.86 -14.91
N ILE A 303 1.67 9.21 -14.63
CA ILE A 303 0.61 8.94 -15.60
C ILE A 303 -0.41 10.07 -15.64
N ILE A 304 -0.80 10.62 -14.47
CA ILE A 304 -1.85 11.62 -14.38
C ILE A 304 -1.29 12.97 -14.88
N GLN A 305 -1.82 13.43 -16.02
CA GLN A 305 -1.27 14.56 -16.77
C GLN A 305 -1.21 15.87 -15.97
N PRO A 306 -2.24 16.28 -15.19
CA PRO A 306 -2.13 17.44 -14.31
C PRO A 306 -0.96 17.37 -13.32
N TYR A 307 -0.70 16.18 -12.77
CA TYR A 307 0.34 15.97 -11.76
C TYR A 307 1.73 16.04 -12.40
N ARG A 308 1.95 15.28 -13.48
CA ARG A 308 3.21 15.31 -14.22
C ARG A 308 3.56 16.71 -14.74
N ARG A 309 2.56 17.47 -15.20
CA ARG A 309 2.77 18.85 -15.65
C ARG A 309 3.22 19.75 -14.49
N ALA A 310 2.56 19.66 -13.34
CA ALA A 310 2.93 20.44 -12.15
C ALA A 310 4.35 20.13 -11.68
N ILE A 311 4.72 18.84 -11.60
CA ILE A 311 6.07 18.39 -11.28
C ILE A 311 7.09 19.02 -12.25
N LYS A 312 6.86 18.90 -13.57
CA LYS A 312 7.76 19.50 -14.58
C LYS A 312 7.88 21.01 -14.46
N THR A 313 6.83 21.71 -14.05
CA THR A 313 6.88 23.16 -13.82
C THR A 313 7.72 23.50 -12.60
N CYS A 314 7.66 22.72 -11.51
CA CYS A 314 8.50 22.91 -10.33
C CYS A 314 10.00 22.70 -10.62
N PHE A 315 10.34 21.81 -11.57
CA PHE A 315 11.73 21.51 -11.96
C PHE A 315 12.25 22.31 -13.17
N ARG A 316 11.45 23.19 -13.77
CA ARG A 316 11.92 24.10 -14.81
C ARG A 316 12.43 25.40 -14.16
N PRO A 317 13.62 25.91 -14.54
CA PRO A 317 13.97 27.31 -14.29
C PRO A 317 12.84 28.17 -14.84
N GLY A 318 12.34 29.11 -14.04
CA GLY A 318 11.16 29.91 -14.38
C GLY A 318 11.26 30.49 -15.79
N PRO A 319 10.15 30.60 -16.55
CA PRO A 319 10.18 31.31 -17.81
C PRO A 319 10.68 32.73 -17.52
N SER A 320 11.73 33.15 -18.23
CA SER A 320 12.10 34.56 -18.30
C SER A 320 10.83 35.32 -18.66
N THR A 321 10.51 36.31 -17.86
CA THR A 321 9.36 37.20 -18.01
C THR A 321 9.36 37.73 -19.45
N GLN A 322 8.62 37.10 -20.35
CA GLN A 322 8.32 37.72 -21.64
C GLN A 322 7.35 38.84 -21.30
N ASN A 323 7.88 40.07 -21.34
CA ASN A 323 7.14 41.31 -21.30
C ASN A 323 5.87 41.15 -22.15
N SER A 324 4.72 41.09 -21.48
CA SER A 324 3.46 41.39 -22.10
C SER A 324 3.54 42.84 -22.56
N SER A 325 3.83 43.03 -23.85
CA SER A 325 3.58 44.29 -24.53
C SER A 325 2.11 44.62 -24.32
N ILE A 326 1.87 45.61 -23.47
CA ILE A 326 0.59 46.23 -23.24
C ILE A 326 0.08 46.70 -24.60
N MET A 327 -0.85 45.97 -25.18
CA MET A 327 -1.67 46.48 -26.27
C MET A 327 -2.50 47.62 -25.68
N ARG A 328 -2.02 48.86 -25.84
CA ARG A 328 -2.82 50.07 -25.59
C ARG A 328 -3.97 50.06 -26.58
N VAL A 329 -5.15 49.62 -26.13
CA VAL A 329 -6.41 49.84 -26.85
C VAL A 329 -6.68 51.35 -26.82
N ASN A 330 -6.68 51.95 -28.00
CA ASN A 330 -6.95 53.36 -28.22
C ASN A 330 -8.48 53.57 -28.22
N PRO A 331 -9.09 54.35 -27.30
CA PRO A 331 -10.53 54.48 -27.22
C PRO A 331 -10.99 55.66 -28.07
N LYS A 332 -11.30 55.43 -29.37
CA LYS A 332 -12.08 56.38 -30.18
C LYS A 332 -12.92 55.66 -31.24
N SER A 333 -14.17 55.35 -30.91
CA SER A 333 -15.40 55.86 -31.57
C SER A 333 -16.61 54.94 -31.29
N PRO A 334 -17.83 55.50 -31.16
CA PRO A 334 -18.99 54.81 -30.61
C PRO A 334 -19.83 54.09 -31.67
N ASN A 335 -20.79 53.31 -31.17
CA ASN A 335 -21.90 52.62 -31.86
C ASN A 335 -21.60 51.20 -32.33
N ILE A 336 -22.14 50.23 -31.59
CA ILE A 336 -23.08 49.23 -32.12
C ILE A 336 -23.91 48.70 -30.94
N THR A 337 -25.21 48.97 -31.03
CA THR A 337 -26.28 48.37 -30.26
C THR A 337 -26.40 46.87 -30.50
N SER A 338 -26.76 46.17 -29.42
CA SER A 338 -27.83 45.17 -29.35
C SER A 338 -27.45 43.72 -28.99
N ARG A 339 -28.26 43.24 -28.03
CA ARG A 339 -28.70 41.86 -27.75
C ARG A 339 -27.75 40.95 -26.97
N VAL A 340 -27.97 40.98 -25.66
CA VAL A 340 -27.88 39.83 -24.76
C VAL A 340 -28.84 38.74 -25.28
N VAL A 341 -28.30 37.60 -25.69
CA VAL A 341 -29.03 36.34 -25.78
C VAL A 341 -28.48 35.44 -24.69
N THR A 342 -29.26 35.28 -23.63
CA THR A 342 -29.07 34.28 -22.58
C THR A 342 -29.32 32.88 -23.13
N PHE A 343 -28.40 31.97 -22.86
CA PHE A 343 -28.67 30.55 -22.62
C PHE A 343 -27.97 30.14 -21.34
#